data_AF-A0A1B6F356-F1
#
_entry.id   AF-A0A1B6F356-F1
#
_cell.length_a   1.000
_cell.length_b   1.000
_cell.length_c   1.000
_cell.angle_alpha   90.00
_cell.angle_beta   90.00
_cell.angle_gamma   90.00
#
_symmetry.space_group_name_H-M   'P 1'
#
loop_
_entity.id
_entity.type
_entity.pdbx_description
1 polymer ?
#
loop_
_entity_poly.entity_id
_entity_poly.type
_entity_poly.pdbx_seq_one_letter_code
_entity_poly.pdbx_strand_id
1 'polypeptide(L)'
;SKIEQEIREAEVEINKKRPSFIKSKERVAHIQKKLNTAKKSLAEARQANEAHERDIQELQTELEEVEARRQQYEDMVAGESQSQGRDVQLEDAQVVEYNRLKVEAQKQSARYLQELDSINREQKAEQDKLDNEARVRADLENKIKQKGHEKEEAQKRVDKLIEHIRTSEQALEDQKRLREELQADVGTSKGRVQELQKELENVMEQLGDAKIDKHEDSRRKKKQEIVENFKKNFPGVYDRMINMCQPINKKYNVAVTKVLGKYMEAIVVDTEKTARNCIQFLKEHMLDPETFLPIDYIQTKSLKERL
;
A
#
# COMPACT_ATOMS: atom_id res chain seq x y z
N SER A 1 -22.44 19.75 -0.29
CA SER A 1 -23.56 19.74 0.68
C SER A 1 -23.03 19.90 2.09
N LYS A 2 -23.74 20.56 3.01
CA LYS A 2 -23.33 20.68 4.43
C LYS A 2 -23.06 19.30 5.07
N ILE A 3 -23.81 18.30 4.61
CA ILE A 3 -23.68 16.89 4.98
C ILE A 3 -22.32 16.30 4.56
N GLU A 4 -21.79 16.65 3.38
CA GLU A 4 -20.48 16.15 2.92
C GLU A 4 -19.34 16.73 3.74
N GLN A 5 -19.48 17.96 4.24
CA GLN A 5 -18.50 18.59 5.11
C GLN A 5 -18.48 17.94 6.49
N GLU A 6 -19.66 17.66 7.07
CA GLU A 6 -19.81 16.93 8.33
C GLU A 6 -19.25 15.49 8.25
N ILE A 7 -19.47 14.79 7.12
CA ILE A 7 -18.87 13.47 6.87
C ILE A 7 -17.34 13.56 6.85
N ARG A 8 -16.77 14.56 6.17
CA ARG A 8 -15.33 14.73 6.04
C ARG A 8 -14.67 15.07 7.38
N GLU A 9 -15.32 15.89 8.21
CA GLU A 9 -14.87 16.17 9.58
C GLU A 9 -14.91 14.92 10.47
N ALA A 10 -15.97 14.12 10.37
CA ALA A 10 -16.06 12.84 11.08
C ALA A 10 -14.97 11.84 10.64
N GLU A 11 -14.66 11.75 9.34
CA GLU A 11 -13.58 10.91 8.81
C GLU A 11 -12.20 11.32 9.34
N VAL A 12 -11.94 12.63 9.42
CA VAL A 12 -10.68 13.16 9.98
C VAL A 12 -10.57 12.80 11.47
N GLU A 13 -11.63 12.95 12.25
CA GLU A 13 -11.64 12.58 13.66
C GLU A 13 -11.50 11.07 13.89
N ILE A 14 -12.12 10.24 13.04
CA ILE A 14 -11.92 8.79 13.05
C ILE A 14 -10.46 8.45 12.76
N ASN A 15 -9.87 9.06 11.74
CA ASN A 15 -8.48 8.81 11.36
C ASN A 15 -7.48 9.26 12.45
N LYS A 16 -7.76 10.32 13.19
CA LYS A 16 -6.94 10.72 14.37
C LYS A 16 -7.02 9.70 15.50
N LYS A 17 -8.19 9.08 15.75
CA LYS A 17 -8.39 8.12 16.85
C LYS A 17 -7.97 6.70 16.50
N ARG A 18 -7.91 6.36 15.21
CA ARG A 18 -7.59 5.02 14.69
C ARG A 18 -6.24 4.46 15.19
N PRO A 19 -5.12 5.21 15.24
CA PRO A 19 -3.85 4.70 15.76
C PRO A 19 -3.91 4.37 17.27
N SER A 20 -4.57 5.21 18.07
CA SER A 20 -4.76 4.97 19.51
C SER A 20 -5.62 3.74 19.77
N PHE A 21 -6.67 3.55 18.97
CA PHE A 21 -7.52 2.37 19.02
C PHE A 21 -6.75 1.09 18.66
N ILE A 22 -5.94 1.11 17.59
CA ILE A 22 -5.10 -0.04 17.20
C ILE A 22 -4.13 -0.41 18.33
N LYS A 23 -3.41 0.58 18.88
CA LYS A 23 -2.47 0.38 19.99
C LYS A 23 -3.16 -0.21 21.23
N SER A 24 -4.35 0.29 21.57
CA SER A 24 -5.12 -0.23 22.71
C SER A 24 -5.63 -1.65 22.45
N LYS A 25 -6.11 -1.94 21.24
CA LYS A 25 -6.59 -3.27 20.83
C LYS A 25 -5.46 -4.31 20.87
N GLU A 26 -4.27 -3.98 20.37
CA GLU A 26 -3.10 -4.86 20.46
C GLU A 26 -2.67 -5.11 21.91
N ARG A 27 -2.69 -4.06 22.75
CA ARG A 27 -2.35 -4.19 24.17
C ARG A 27 -3.34 -5.10 24.90
N VAL A 28 -4.63 -4.97 24.60
CA VAL A 28 -5.68 -5.87 25.14
C VAL A 28 -5.45 -7.30 24.67
N ALA A 29 -5.20 -7.53 23.38
CA ALA A 29 -4.94 -8.87 22.85
C ALA A 29 -3.71 -9.52 23.51
N HIS A 30 -2.63 -8.75 23.72
CA HIS A 30 -1.42 -9.22 24.39
C HIS A 30 -1.66 -9.56 25.87
N ILE A 31 -2.40 -8.70 26.60
CA ILE A 31 -2.76 -8.96 28.01
C ILE A 31 -3.67 -10.19 28.10
N GLN A 32 -4.63 -10.34 27.19
CA GLN A 32 -5.51 -11.50 27.14
C GLN A 32 -4.74 -12.80 26.90
N LYS A 33 -3.75 -12.77 26.00
CA LYS A 33 -2.86 -13.92 25.76
C LYS A 33 -2.07 -14.28 27.02
N LYS A 34 -1.48 -13.28 27.71
CA LYS A 34 -0.77 -13.51 28.98
C LYS A 34 -1.69 -14.07 30.07
N LEU A 35 -2.92 -13.56 30.18
CA LEU A 35 -3.91 -14.06 31.13
C LEU A 35 -4.24 -15.53 30.86
N ASN A 36 -4.46 -15.90 29.59
CA ASN A 36 -4.78 -17.29 29.22
C ASN A 36 -3.61 -18.23 29.51
N THR A 37 -2.36 -17.81 29.22
CA THR A 37 -1.17 -18.59 29.57
C THR A 37 -1.02 -18.76 31.09
N ALA A 38 -1.22 -17.69 31.87
CA ALA A 38 -1.16 -17.75 33.33
C ALA A 38 -2.25 -18.66 33.92
N LYS A 39 -3.48 -18.60 33.38
CA LYS A 39 -4.57 -19.51 33.78
C LYS A 39 -4.24 -20.98 33.48
N LYS A 40 -3.65 -21.26 32.32
CA LYS A 40 -3.24 -22.62 31.96
C LYS A 40 -2.16 -23.15 32.90
N SER A 41 -1.12 -22.34 33.15
CA SER A 41 -0.05 -22.69 34.09
C SER A 41 -0.57 -22.91 35.51
N LEU A 42 -1.54 -22.11 35.97
CA LEU A 42 -2.18 -22.30 37.28
C LEU A 42 -2.96 -23.62 37.35
N ALA A 43 -3.67 -24.00 36.27
CA ALA A 43 -4.40 -25.26 36.21
C ALA A 43 -3.46 -26.47 36.24
N GLU A 44 -2.37 -26.42 35.46
CA GLU A 44 -1.32 -27.45 35.44
C GLU A 44 -0.66 -27.59 36.83
N ALA A 45 -0.34 -26.47 37.49
CA ALA A 45 0.24 -26.48 38.84
C ALA A 45 -0.72 -27.06 39.90
N ARG A 46 -2.02 -26.77 39.81
CA ARG A 46 -3.03 -27.36 40.71
C ARG A 46 -3.15 -28.87 40.52
N GLN A 47 -3.19 -29.33 39.27
CA GLN A 47 -3.26 -30.76 38.97
C GLN A 47 -2.02 -31.51 39.47
N ALA A 48 -0.83 -30.90 39.33
CA ALA A 48 0.40 -31.46 39.87
C ALA A 48 0.37 -31.53 41.41
N ASN A 49 -0.14 -30.48 42.08
CA ASN A 49 -0.28 -30.48 43.54
C ASN A 49 -1.25 -31.59 44.03
N GLU A 50 -2.40 -31.76 43.36
CA GLU A 50 -3.35 -32.83 43.67
C GLU A 50 -2.80 -34.24 43.40
N ALA A 51 -1.86 -34.39 42.46
CA ALA A 51 -1.15 -35.64 42.24
C ALA A 51 -0.15 -35.90 43.37
N HIS A 52 0.68 -34.91 43.73
CA HIS A 52 1.64 -35.03 44.81
C HIS A 52 0.99 -35.26 46.18
N GLU A 53 -0.17 -34.64 46.46
CA GLU A 53 -0.92 -34.92 47.69
C GLU A 53 -1.39 -36.38 47.77
N ARG A 54 -1.76 -36.99 46.63
CA ARG A 54 -2.10 -38.42 46.57
C ARG A 54 -0.88 -39.30 46.78
N ASP A 55 0.23 -38.99 46.12
CA ASP A 55 1.49 -39.73 46.29
C ASP A 55 1.95 -39.69 47.77
N ILE A 56 1.81 -38.54 48.43
CA ILE A 56 2.15 -38.39 49.86
C ILE A 56 1.27 -39.30 50.73
N GLN A 57 -0.04 -39.38 50.44
CA GLN A 57 -0.95 -40.24 51.20
C GLN A 57 -0.64 -41.74 50.99
N GLU A 58 -0.31 -42.14 49.77
CA GLU A 58 0.09 -43.51 49.45
C GLU A 58 1.39 -43.87 50.19
N LEU A 59 2.40 -43.01 50.14
CA LEU A 59 3.68 -43.23 50.83
C LEU A 59 3.52 -43.27 52.36
N GLN A 60 2.63 -42.45 52.93
CA GLN A 60 2.32 -42.51 54.36
C GLN A 60 1.68 -43.86 54.74
N THR A 61 0.77 -44.36 53.92
CA THR A 61 0.13 -45.66 54.15
C THR A 61 1.13 -46.82 54.03
N GLU A 62 2.01 -46.79 53.04
CA GLU A 62 3.08 -47.78 52.89
C GLU A 62 4.05 -47.76 54.08
N LEU A 63 4.39 -46.56 54.57
CA LEU A 63 5.26 -46.42 55.74
C LEU A 63 4.63 -47.07 56.98
N GLU A 64 3.34 -46.81 57.24
CA GLU A 64 2.62 -47.43 58.36
C GLU A 64 2.60 -48.97 58.23
N GLU A 65 2.40 -49.49 57.02
CA GLU A 65 2.41 -50.94 56.78
C GLU A 65 3.79 -51.56 57.02
N VAL A 66 4.86 -50.90 56.56
CA VAL A 66 6.25 -51.35 56.76
C VAL A 66 6.62 -51.31 58.24
N GLU A 67 6.25 -50.27 58.97
CA GLU A 67 6.48 -50.17 60.42
C GLU A 67 5.73 -51.27 61.18
N ALA A 68 4.48 -51.56 60.81
CA ALA A 68 3.72 -52.67 61.40
C ALA A 68 4.39 -54.02 61.15
N ARG A 69 4.85 -54.29 59.92
CA ARG A 69 5.60 -55.52 59.60
C ARG A 69 6.93 -55.60 60.35
N ARG A 70 7.63 -54.47 60.51
CA ARG A 70 8.88 -54.40 61.31
C ARG A 70 8.61 -54.79 62.76
N GLN A 71 7.56 -54.24 63.36
CA GLN A 71 7.19 -54.56 64.74
C GLN A 71 6.83 -56.04 64.89
N GLN A 72 6.04 -56.60 63.97
CA GLN A 72 5.71 -58.04 63.97
C GLN A 72 6.96 -58.93 63.89
N TYR A 73 7.94 -58.54 63.07
CA TYR A 73 9.20 -59.26 62.96
C TYR A 73 10.04 -59.15 64.23
N GLU A 74 10.15 -57.95 64.82
CA GLU A 74 10.86 -57.74 66.10
C GLU A 74 10.23 -58.57 67.23
N ASP A 75 8.90 -58.62 67.31
CA ASP A 75 8.17 -59.44 68.29
C ASP A 75 8.38 -60.94 68.06
N MET A 76 8.42 -61.40 66.79
CA MET A 76 8.69 -62.79 66.43
C MET A 76 10.13 -63.19 66.80
N VAL A 77 11.12 -62.37 66.48
CA VAL A 77 12.54 -62.61 66.82
C VAL A 77 12.76 -62.58 68.34
N ALA A 78 12.08 -61.69 69.07
CA ALA A 78 12.13 -61.66 70.53
C ALA A 78 11.51 -62.94 71.14
N GLY A 79 10.42 -63.45 70.56
CA GLY A 79 9.80 -64.72 70.97
C GLY A 79 10.63 -65.96 70.62
N GLU A 80 11.26 -65.98 69.44
CA GLU A 80 12.15 -67.06 69.01
C GLU A 80 13.45 -67.10 69.85
N SER A 81 13.99 -65.93 70.22
CA SER A 81 15.16 -65.81 71.11
C SER A 81 14.92 -66.38 72.52
N GLN A 82 13.68 -66.46 72.99
CA GLN A 82 13.33 -67.11 74.25
C GLN A 82 13.07 -68.63 74.13
N SER A 83 12.80 -69.15 72.92
CA SER A 83 12.44 -70.56 72.71
C SER A 83 13.59 -71.43 72.18
N GLN A 84 14.61 -70.85 71.53
CA GLN A 84 15.79 -71.57 71.06
C GLN A 84 17.02 -71.38 71.95
N GLY A 85 16.89 -71.79 73.21
CA GLY A 85 18.01 -72.04 74.12
C GLY A 85 18.61 -73.44 73.96
N ARG A 86 18.91 -73.89 72.73
CA ARG A 86 19.74 -75.08 72.47
C ARG A 86 20.54 -74.88 71.20
N ASP A 87 21.77 -74.39 71.36
CA ASP A 87 22.84 -74.71 70.43
C ASP A 87 22.85 -76.23 70.24
N VAL A 88 22.64 -76.70 69.00
CA VAL A 88 22.82 -78.10 68.64
C VAL A 88 24.32 -78.38 68.68
N GLN A 89 24.82 -78.82 69.83
CA GLN A 89 26.20 -79.27 69.97
C GLN A 89 26.33 -80.67 69.35
N LEU A 90 26.96 -80.74 68.19
CA LEU A 90 27.33 -81.98 67.52
C LEU A 90 28.45 -82.67 68.30
N GLU A 91 28.37 -84.00 68.47
CA GLU A 91 29.47 -84.78 69.05
C GLU A 91 30.69 -84.77 68.10
N ASP A 92 31.91 -84.88 68.64
CA ASP A 92 33.16 -84.78 67.86
C ASP A 92 33.18 -85.69 66.61
N ALA A 93 32.62 -86.90 66.71
CA ALA A 93 32.50 -87.82 65.58
C ALA A 93 31.54 -87.31 64.47
N GLN A 94 30.44 -86.65 64.85
CA GLN A 94 29.47 -86.05 63.93
C GLN A 94 30.04 -84.79 63.25
N VAL A 95 30.84 -84.00 63.97
CA VAL A 95 31.56 -82.85 63.40
C VAL A 95 32.56 -83.32 62.34
N VAL A 96 33.28 -84.42 62.58
CA VAL A 96 34.22 -84.99 61.61
C VAL A 96 33.50 -85.48 60.36
N GLU A 97 32.40 -86.23 60.50
CA GLU A 97 31.63 -86.73 59.35
C GLU A 97 30.94 -85.60 58.57
N TYR A 98 30.40 -84.60 59.27
CA TYR A 98 29.87 -83.39 58.64
C TYR A 98 30.93 -82.66 57.83
N ASN A 99 32.13 -82.46 58.40
CA ASN A 99 33.23 -81.81 57.69
C ASN A 99 33.69 -82.63 56.48
N ARG A 100 33.71 -83.96 56.58
CA ARG A 100 34.01 -84.86 55.46
C ARG A 100 33.00 -84.72 54.33
N LEU A 101 31.70 -84.80 54.65
CA LEU A 101 30.61 -84.63 53.68
C LEU A 101 30.58 -83.22 53.09
N LYS A 102 30.88 -82.19 53.88
CA LYS A 102 30.98 -80.80 53.44
C LYS A 102 32.10 -80.63 52.42
N VAL A 103 33.28 -81.22 52.65
CA VAL A 103 34.41 -81.15 51.71
C VAL A 103 34.09 -81.91 50.42
N GLU A 104 33.44 -83.07 50.50
CA GLU A 104 33.03 -83.83 49.31
C GLU A 104 31.95 -83.08 48.51
N ALA A 105 30.96 -82.50 49.18
CA ALA A 105 29.95 -81.64 48.57
C ALA A 105 30.58 -80.39 47.93
N GLN A 106 31.56 -79.77 48.59
CA GLN A 106 32.31 -78.63 48.04
C GLN A 106 33.10 -79.01 46.80
N LYS A 107 33.73 -80.20 46.77
CA LYS A 107 34.44 -80.69 45.57
C LYS A 107 33.49 -80.93 44.41
N GLN A 108 32.35 -81.58 44.68
CA GLN A 108 31.32 -81.87 43.68
C GLN A 108 30.69 -80.57 43.16
N SER A 109 30.45 -79.58 44.04
CA SER A 109 29.81 -78.31 43.69
C SER A 109 30.76 -77.27 43.10
N ALA A 110 32.07 -77.39 43.33
CA ALA A 110 33.05 -76.39 42.87
C ALA A 110 32.99 -76.15 41.37
N ARG A 111 32.86 -77.22 40.57
CA ARG A 111 32.73 -77.12 39.12
C ARG A 111 31.46 -76.36 38.73
N TYR A 112 30.32 -76.73 39.31
CA TYR A 112 29.03 -76.09 38.99
C TYR A 112 28.99 -74.62 39.44
N LEU A 113 29.58 -74.29 40.59
CA LEU A 113 29.70 -72.90 41.06
C LEU A 113 30.57 -72.05 40.12
N GLN A 114 31.66 -72.63 39.60
CA GLN A 114 32.51 -71.94 38.64
C GLN A 114 31.82 -71.74 37.28
N GLU A 115 31.10 -72.74 36.78
CA GLU A 115 30.26 -72.63 35.58
C GLU A 115 29.16 -71.57 35.78
N LEU A 116 28.50 -71.55 36.95
CA LEU A 116 27.47 -70.58 37.30
C LEU A 116 28.03 -69.14 37.39
N ASP A 117 29.21 -68.94 37.99
CA ASP A 117 29.85 -67.62 38.02
C ASP A 117 30.23 -67.14 36.61
N SER A 118 30.71 -68.04 35.74
CA SER A 118 30.99 -67.72 34.33
C SER A 118 29.73 -67.28 33.58
N ILE A 119 28.65 -68.06 33.70
CA ILE A 119 27.37 -67.76 33.05
C ILE A 119 26.79 -66.44 33.58
N ASN A 120 26.85 -66.20 34.90
CA ASN A 120 26.36 -64.95 35.47
C ASN A 120 27.13 -63.73 34.97
N ARG A 121 28.46 -63.84 34.81
CA ARG A 121 29.28 -62.76 34.24
C ARG A 121 28.92 -62.49 32.78
N GLU A 122 28.73 -63.54 31.98
CA GLU A 122 28.30 -63.42 30.58
C GLU A 122 26.90 -62.79 30.49
N GLN A 123 25.94 -63.28 31.29
CA GLN A 123 24.60 -62.71 31.35
C GLN A 123 24.64 -61.23 31.74
N LYS A 124 25.45 -60.86 32.73
CA LYS A 124 25.58 -59.46 33.16
C LYS A 124 26.17 -58.59 32.05
N ALA A 125 27.19 -59.09 31.34
CA ALA A 125 27.79 -58.37 30.21
C ALA A 125 26.78 -58.17 29.06
N GLU A 126 25.96 -59.18 28.74
CA GLU A 126 24.91 -59.06 27.72
C GLU A 126 23.77 -58.14 28.17
N GLN A 127 23.39 -58.17 29.46
CA GLN A 127 22.41 -57.25 30.01
C GLN A 127 22.88 -55.80 29.92
N ASP A 128 24.14 -55.52 30.27
CA ASP A 128 24.70 -54.17 30.20
C ASP A 128 24.77 -53.67 28.74
N LYS A 129 25.05 -54.56 27.77
CA LYS A 129 24.97 -54.25 26.34
C LYS A 129 23.54 -53.92 25.92
N LEU A 130 22.57 -54.74 26.33
CA LEU A 130 21.16 -54.55 26.00
C LEU A 130 20.64 -53.22 26.55
N ASP A 131 20.97 -52.88 27.79
CA ASP A 131 20.58 -51.63 28.44
C ASP A 131 21.20 -50.41 27.72
N ASN A 132 22.46 -50.52 27.29
CA ASN A 132 23.10 -49.49 26.49
C ASN A 132 22.44 -49.31 25.13
N GLU A 133 22.16 -50.39 24.40
CA GLU A 133 21.45 -50.34 23.12
C GLU A 133 20.03 -49.79 23.26
N ALA A 134 19.30 -50.17 24.33
CA ALA A 134 17.97 -49.64 24.62
C ALA A 134 18.02 -48.12 24.84
N ARG A 135 19.03 -47.62 25.56
CA ARG A 135 19.24 -46.19 25.76
C ARG A 135 19.58 -45.46 24.46
N VAL A 136 20.47 -46.02 23.64
CA VAL A 136 20.79 -45.44 22.32
C VAL A 136 19.56 -45.41 21.42
N ARG A 137 18.74 -46.46 21.42
CA ARG A 137 17.48 -46.52 20.68
C ARG A 137 16.51 -45.42 21.12
N ALA A 138 16.33 -45.23 22.43
CA ALA A 138 15.46 -44.18 22.96
C ALA A 138 15.95 -42.78 22.57
N ASP A 139 17.26 -42.52 22.63
CA ASP A 139 17.86 -41.26 22.20
C ASP A 139 17.65 -41.01 20.70
N LEU A 140 17.78 -42.05 19.86
CA LEU A 140 17.52 -41.96 18.42
C LEU A 140 16.04 -41.73 18.11
N GLU A 141 15.12 -42.42 18.79
CA GLU A 141 13.67 -42.22 18.65
C GLU A 141 13.28 -40.77 18.99
N ASN A 142 13.86 -40.21 20.06
CA ASN A 142 13.65 -38.82 20.45
C ASN A 142 14.19 -37.84 19.40
N LYS A 143 15.39 -38.09 18.85
CA LYS A 143 15.95 -37.28 17.75
C LYS A 143 15.09 -37.36 16.48
N ILE A 144 14.56 -38.53 16.15
CA ILE A 144 13.65 -38.70 14.99
C ILE A 144 12.38 -37.88 15.19
N LYS A 145 11.76 -37.95 16.37
CA LYS A 145 10.57 -37.14 16.70
C LYS A 145 10.86 -35.64 16.60
N GLN A 146 11.97 -35.19 17.19
CA GLN A 146 12.38 -33.78 17.12
C GLN A 146 12.59 -33.33 15.67
N LYS A 147 13.34 -34.09 14.87
CA LYS A 147 13.58 -33.78 13.45
C LYS A 147 12.30 -33.83 12.62
N GLY A 148 11.37 -34.72 12.97
CA GLY A 148 10.04 -34.78 12.39
C GLY A 148 9.26 -33.47 12.61
N HIS A 149 9.24 -32.98 13.84
CA HIS A 149 8.60 -31.69 14.15
C HIS A 149 9.27 -30.51 13.44
N GLU A 150 10.60 -30.44 13.44
CA GLU A 150 11.36 -29.39 12.73
C GLU A 150 11.03 -29.39 11.22
N LYS A 151 10.93 -30.58 10.60
CA LYS A 151 10.54 -30.73 9.19
C LYS A 151 9.11 -30.24 8.95
N GLU A 152 8.17 -30.61 9.83
CA GLU A 152 6.77 -30.22 9.68
C GLU A 152 6.57 -28.71 9.84
N GLU A 153 7.27 -28.07 10.78
CA GLU A 153 7.27 -26.61 10.93
C GLU A 153 7.91 -25.91 9.72
N ALA A 154 9.02 -26.43 9.21
CA ALA A 154 9.65 -25.92 8.00
C ALA A 154 8.71 -26.02 6.79
N GLN A 155 8.00 -27.15 6.64
CA GLN A 155 7.02 -27.34 5.57
C GLN A 155 5.86 -26.33 5.68
N LYS A 156 5.28 -26.15 6.88
CA LYS A 156 4.23 -25.14 7.12
C LYS A 156 4.72 -23.73 6.80
N ARG A 157 5.99 -23.44 7.03
CA ARG A 157 6.59 -22.13 6.68
C ARG A 157 6.73 -21.98 5.17
N VAL A 158 7.14 -23.02 4.46
CA VAL A 158 7.21 -23.04 2.98
C VAL A 158 5.82 -22.80 2.39
N ASP A 159 4.80 -23.52 2.86
CA ASP A 159 3.43 -23.40 2.34
C ASP A 159 2.88 -21.98 2.51
N LYS A 160 3.11 -21.37 3.69
CA LYS A 160 2.74 -19.96 3.96
C LYS A 160 3.48 -18.97 3.05
N LEU A 161 4.75 -19.21 2.77
CA LEU A 161 5.53 -18.35 1.87
C LEU A 161 5.03 -18.48 0.44
N ILE A 162 4.67 -19.68 -0.01
CA ILE A 162 4.08 -19.90 -1.34
C ILE A 162 2.74 -19.15 -1.46
N GLU A 163 1.87 -19.24 -0.45
CA GLU A 163 0.60 -18.51 -0.43
C GLU A 163 0.81 -16.98 -0.46
N HIS A 164 1.79 -16.50 0.32
CA HIS A 164 2.14 -15.08 0.33
C HIS A 164 2.69 -14.60 -1.02
N ILE A 165 3.56 -15.40 -1.66
CA ILE A 165 4.09 -15.11 -3.00
C ILE A 165 2.95 -15.03 -4.00
N ARG A 166 2.06 -16.02 -4.03
CA ARG A 166 0.90 -16.04 -4.93
C ARG A 166 0.00 -14.82 -4.75
N THR A 167 -0.29 -14.45 -3.51
CA THR A 167 -1.11 -13.27 -3.20
C THR A 167 -0.41 -11.98 -3.64
N SER A 168 0.90 -11.90 -3.43
CA SER A 168 1.70 -10.73 -3.82
C SER A 168 1.81 -10.60 -5.34
N GLU A 169 1.97 -11.71 -6.06
CA GLU A 169 2.00 -11.74 -7.52
C GLU A 169 0.66 -11.31 -8.12
N GLN A 170 -0.46 -11.79 -7.56
CA GLN A 170 -1.79 -11.36 -7.99
C GLN A 170 -1.99 -9.85 -7.76
N ALA A 171 -1.63 -9.35 -6.58
CA ALA A 171 -1.73 -7.93 -6.27
C ALA A 171 -0.84 -7.08 -7.19
N LEU A 172 0.36 -7.56 -7.53
CA LEU A 172 1.25 -6.88 -8.48
C LEU A 172 0.63 -6.81 -9.88
N GLU A 173 0.00 -7.89 -10.34
CA GLU A 173 -0.65 -7.92 -11.64
C GLU A 173 -1.86 -6.98 -11.70
N ASP A 174 -2.68 -6.95 -10.65
CA ASP A 174 -3.80 -6.01 -10.54
C ASP A 174 -3.32 -4.55 -10.55
N GLN A 175 -2.21 -4.25 -9.87
CA GLN A 175 -1.61 -2.91 -9.87
C GLN A 175 -1.02 -2.53 -11.24
N LYS A 176 -0.43 -3.48 -11.97
CA LYS A 176 0.04 -3.22 -13.34
C LYS A 176 -1.13 -2.90 -14.28
N ARG A 177 -2.22 -3.68 -14.20
CA ARG A 177 -3.43 -3.43 -15.00
C ARG A 177 -4.02 -2.05 -14.69
N LEU A 178 -4.16 -1.71 -13.41
CA LEU A 178 -4.65 -0.40 -12.99
C LEU A 178 -3.76 0.75 -13.50
N ARG A 179 -2.43 0.56 -13.49
CA ARG A 179 -1.50 1.55 -14.02
C ARG A 179 -1.68 1.74 -15.52
N GLU A 180 -1.88 0.67 -16.28
CA GLU A 180 -2.11 0.73 -17.73
C GLU A 180 -3.42 1.45 -18.06
N GLU A 181 -4.49 1.14 -17.33
CA GLU A 181 -5.80 1.82 -17.44
C GLU A 181 -5.65 3.33 -17.16
N LEU A 182 -5.02 3.70 -16.03
CA LEU A 182 -4.79 5.11 -15.68
C LEU A 182 -3.90 5.84 -16.70
N GLN A 183 -2.91 5.15 -17.27
CA GLN A 183 -2.04 5.74 -18.28
C GLN A 183 -2.80 6.01 -19.58
N ALA A 184 -3.72 5.12 -19.97
CA ALA A 184 -4.62 5.33 -21.10
C ALA A 184 -5.58 6.51 -20.85
N ASP A 185 -6.17 6.59 -19.65
CA ASP A 185 -7.08 7.68 -19.26
C ASP A 185 -6.37 9.05 -19.24
N VAL A 186 -5.14 9.11 -18.70
CA VAL A 186 -4.33 10.34 -18.73
C VAL A 186 -3.99 10.71 -20.17
N GLY A 187 -3.71 9.73 -21.03
CA GLY A 187 -3.44 9.96 -22.45
C GLY A 187 -4.65 10.58 -23.17
N THR A 188 -5.83 10.00 -23.00
CA THR A 188 -7.07 10.52 -23.61
C THR A 188 -7.45 11.90 -23.06
N SER A 189 -7.32 12.10 -21.74
CA SER A 189 -7.57 13.41 -21.12
C SER A 189 -6.61 14.48 -21.63
N LYS A 190 -5.31 14.18 -21.78
CA LYS A 190 -4.36 15.12 -22.39
C LYS A 190 -4.72 15.48 -23.83
N GLY A 191 -5.14 14.50 -24.63
CA GLY A 191 -5.63 14.74 -25.99
C GLY A 191 -6.86 15.65 -26.00
N ARG A 192 -7.83 15.41 -25.11
CA ARG A 192 -9.03 16.24 -24.94
C ARG A 192 -8.69 17.67 -24.55
N VAL A 193 -7.73 17.86 -23.65
CA VAL A 193 -7.26 19.19 -23.24
C VAL A 193 -6.61 19.93 -24.41
N GLN A 194 -5.78 19.25 -25.21
CA GLN A 194 -5.17 19.85 -26.41
C GLN A 194 -6.21 20.23 -27.47
N GLU A 195 -7.21 19.40 -27.69
CA GLU A 195 -8.32 19.67 -28.60
C GLU A 195 -9.10 20.91 -28.15
N LEU A 196 -9.53 20.95 -26.89
CA LEU A 196 -10.24 22.11 -26.32
C LEU A 196 -9.39 23.39 -26.34
N GLN A 197 -8.08 23.29 -26.11
CA GLN A 197 -7.18 24.43 -26.18
C GLN A 197 -7.13 25.00 -27.60
N LYS A 198 -7.07 24.14 -28.62
CA LYS A 198 -7.08 24.54 -30.03
C LYS A 198 -8.43 25.16 -30.43
N GLU A 199 -9.53 24.59 -29.96
CA GLU A 199 -10.86 25.18 -30.18
C GLU A 199 -10.97 26.56 -29.53
N LEU A 200 -10.48 26.71 -28.30
CA LEU A 200 -10.46 27.98 -27.59
C LEU A 200 -9.64 29.04 -28.34
N GLU A 201 -8.45 28.69 -28.82
CA GLU A 201 -7.61 29.59 -29.62
C GLU A 201 -8.32 30.06 -30.90
N ASN A 202 -8.97 29.14 -31.61
CA ASN A 202 -9.76 29.47 -32.82
C ASN A 202 -10.93 30.41 -32.49
N VAL A 203 -11.67 30.14 -31.41
CA VAL A 203 -12.78 31.01 -30.97
C VAL A 203 -12.26 32.38 -30.54
N MET A 204 -11.10 32.45 -29.88
CA MET A 204 -10.47 33.73 -29.51
C MET A 204 -10.04 34.54 -30.72
N GLU A 205 -9.49 33.90 -31.76
CA GLU A 205 -9.13 34.54 -33.02
C GLU A 205 -10.36 35.11 -33.72
N GLN A 206 -11.41 34.28 -33.88
CA GLN A 206 -12.69 34.72 -34.47
C GLN A 206 -13.33 35.88 -33.70
N LEU A 207 -13.27 35.85 -32.37
CA LEU A 207 -13.78 36.94 -31.53
C LEU A 207 -12.94 38.22 -31.71
N GLY A 208 -11.62 38.07 -31.86
CA GLY A 208 -10.70 39.16 -32.19
C GLY A 208 -11.06 39.83 -33.51
N ASP A 209 -11.22 39.05 -34.57
CA ASP A 209 -11.59 39.52 -35.90
C ASP A 209 -12.96 40.20 -35.89
N ALA A 210 -13.98 39.57 -35.30
CA ALA A 210 -15.32 40.15 -35.21
C ALA A 210 -15.34 41.47 -34.44
N LYS A 211 -14.48 41.62 -33.43
CA LYS A 211 -14.34 42.88 -32.67
C LYS A 211 -13.69 43.97 -33.53
N ILE A 212 -12.67 43.64 -34.32
CA ILE A 212 -12.04 44.57 -35.26
C ILE A 212 -13.07 45.02 -36.31
N ASP A 213 -13.76 44.07 -36.94
CA ASP A 213 -14.81 44.35 -37.94
C ASP A 213 -15.89 45.29 -37.40
N LYS A 214 -16.38 45.04 -36.17
CA LYS A 214 -17.36 45.91 -35.51
C LYS A 214 -16.83 47.33 -35.29
N HIS A 215 -15.56 47.46 -34.89
CA HIS A 215 -14.94 48.78 -34.69
C HIS A 215 -14.73 49.52 -36.02
N GLU A 216 -14.30 48.82 -37.07
CA GLU A 216 -14.15 49.40 -38.40
C GLU A 216 -15.49 49.83 -39.00
N ASP A 217 -16.52 48.98 -38.91
CA ASP A 217 -17.86 49.29 -39.43
C ASP A 217 -18.48 50.49 -38.68
N SER A 218 -18.31 50.56 -37.36
CA SER A 218 -18.76 51.71 -36.57
C SER A 218 -18.02 53.00 -36.95
N ARG A 219 -16.70 52.94 -37.17
CA ARG A 219 -15.91 54.11 -37.63
C ARG A 219 -16.37 54.56 -39.02
N ARG A 220 -16.58 53.62 -39.94
CA ARG A 220 -17.04 53.89 -41.30
C ARG A 220 -18.43 54.57 -41.30
N LYS A 221 -19.37 54.09 -40.49
CA LYS A 221 -20.70 54.69 -40.32
C LYS A 221 -20.62 56.14 -39.83
N LYS A 222 -19.86 56.41 -38.76
CA LYS A 222 -19.67 57.79 -38.25
C LYS A 222 -19.08 58.72 -39.31
N LYS A 223 -18.09 58.25 -40.06
CA LYS A 223 -17.48 59.01 -41.15
C LYS A 223 -18.45 59.32 -42.29
N GLN A 224 -19.38 58.41 -42.58
CA GLN A 224 -20.43 58.61 -43.58
C GLN A 224 -21.47 59.63 -43.10
N GLU A 225 -21.90 59.54 -41.84
CA GLU A 225 -22.84 60.51 -41.22
C GLU A 225 -22.30 61.96 -41.30
N ILE A 226 -20.99 62.15 -41.06
CA ILE A 226 -20.34 63.46 -41.19
C ILE A 226 -20.46 63.99 -42.63
N VAL A 227 -20.22 63.15 -43.64
CA VAL A 227 -20.31 63.55 -45.05
C VAL A 227 -21.75 63.90 -45.42
N GLU A 228 -22.73 63.12 -44.99
CA GLU A 228 -24.14 63.44 -45.20
C GLU A 228 -24.54 64.76 -44.54
N ASN A 229 -24.00 65.06 -43.36
CA ASN A 229 -24.20 66.34 -42.69
C ASN A 229 -23.58 67.51 -43.48
N PHE A 230 -22.40 67.31 -44.06
CA PHE A 230 -21.81 68.32 -44.94
C PHE A 230 -22.64 68.59 -46.19
N LYS A 231 -23.13 67.53 -46.87
CA LYS A 231 -24.00 67.69 -48.04
C LYS A 231 -25.29 68.47 -47.73
N LYS A 232 -25.82 68.35 -46.52
CA LYS A 232 -27.03 69.07 -46.08
C LYS A 232 -26.77 70.54 -45.77
N ASN A 233 -25.65 70.88 -45.13
CA ASN A 233 -25.37 72.23 -44.65
C ASN A 233 -24.57 73.09 -45.65
N PHE A 234 -23.78 72.46 -46.53
CA PHE A 234 -22.90 73.16 -47.45
C PHE A 234 -23.19 72.72 -48.90
N PRO A 235 -23.95 73.51 -49.68
CA PRO A 235 -24.11 73.23 -51.11
C PRO A 235 -22.74 73.35 -51.79
N GLY A 236 -22.35 72.34 -52.57
CA GLY A 236 -21.02 72.24 -53.19
C GLY A 236 -20.16 71.09 -52.65
N VAL A 237 -20.61 70.37 -51.62
CA VAL A 237 -20.00 69.11 -51.17
C VAL A 237 -20.54 67.93 -51.97
N TYR A 238 -19.67 67.19 -52.66
CA TYR A 238 -20.09 66.07 -53.51
C TYR A 238 -20.21 64.77 -52.72
N ASP A 239 -19.10 64.11 -52.43
CA ASP A 239 -18.99 62.90 -51.61
C ASP A 239 -17.50 62.56 -51.38
N ARG A 240 -17.21 61.47 -50.67
CA ARG A 240 -15.86 60.88 -50.65
C ARG A 240 -15.52 60.25 -52.00
N MET A 241 -14.23 60.27 -52.34
CA MET A 241 -13.73 59.73 -53.59
C MET A 241 -14.09 58.26 -53.82
N ILE A 242 -14.09 57.43 -52.77
CA ILE A 242 -14.52 56.02 -52.83
C ILE A 242 -15.97 55.82 -53.33
N ASN A 243 -16.85 56.79 -53.09
CA ASN A 243 -18.25 56.75 -53.53
C ASN A 243 -18.43 57.33 -54.95
N MET A 244 -17.42 58.04 -55.46
CA MET A 244 -17.47 58.74 -56.75
C MET A 244 -16.72 58.05 -57.88
N CYS A 245 -15.86 57.07 -57.59
CA CYS A 245 -15.11 56.35 -58.59
C CYS A 245 -15.15 54.84 -58.35
N GLN A 246 -15.29 54.07 -59.43
CA GLN A 246 -15.23 52.61 -59.37
C GLN A 246 -14.29 52.10 -60.48
N PRO A 247 -13.35 51.20 -60.17
CA PRO A 247 -12.50 50.59 -61.18
C PRO A 247 -13.35 49.81 -62.19
N ILE A 248 -12.99 49.89 -63.48
CA ILE A 248 -13.69 49.20 -64.58
C ILE A 248 -13.73 47.68 -64.37
N ASN A 249 -12.71 47.12 -63.70
CA ASN A 249 -12.65 45.71 -63.37
C ASN A 249 -12.21 45.51 -61.91
N LYS A 250 -12.89 44.62 -61.18
CA LYS A 250 -12.59 44.27 -59.78
C LYS A 250 -11.14 43.87 -59.54
N LYS A 251 -10.47 43.28 -60.54
CA LYS A 251 -9.04 42.92 -60.44
C LYS A 251 -8.12 44.11 -60.17
N TYR A 252 -8.54 45.33 -60.51
CA TYR A 252 -7.79 46.56 -60.28
C TYR A 252 -8.08 47.21 -58.92
N ASN A 253 -9.02 46.70 -58.12
CA ASN A 253 -9.41 47.31 -56.84
C ASN A 253 -8.22 47.47 -55.89
N VAL A 254 -7.36 46.45 -55.78
CA VAL A 254 -6.17 46.50 -54.90
C VAL A 254 -5.17 47.56 -55.40
N ALA A 255 -4.91 47.59 -56.70
CA ALA A 255 -4.00 48.56 -57.31
C ALA A 255 -4.52 50.00 -57.15
N VAL A 256 -5.80 50.23 -57.40
CA VAL A 256 -6.46 51.53 -57.27
C VAL A 256 -6.46 52.01 -55.81
N THR A 257 -6.79 51.13 -54.86
CA THR A 257 -6.74 51.43 -53.42
C THR A 257 -5.31 51.78 -52.98
N LYS A 258 -4.30 51.06 -53.50
CA LYS A 258 -2.90 51.32 -53.19
C LYS A 258 -2.40 52.67 -53.73
N VAL A 259 -2.81 53.04 -54.96
CA VAL A 259 -2.41 54.29 -55.62
C VAL A 259 -3.09 55.51 -54.98
N LEU A 260 -4.39 55.42 -54.72
CA LEU A 260 -5.17 56.52 -54.15
C LEU A 260 -4.91 56.66 -52.65
N GLY A 261 -4.63 55.56 -51.95
CA GLY A 261 -4.21 55.55 -50.56
C GLY A 261 -5.16 56.37 -49.67
N LYS A 262 -4.61 57.35 -48.94
CA LYS A 262 -5.39 58.24 -48.07
C LYS A 262 -6.45 59.08 -48.82
N TYR A 263 -6.28 59.30 -50.12
CA TYR A 263 -7.22 60.09 -50.91
C TYR A 263 -8.51 59.32 -51.24
N MET A 264 -8.55 57.99 -51.12
CA MET A 264 -9.78 57.21 -51.24
C MET A 264 -10.89 57.73 -50.31
N GLU A 265 -10.49 58.17 -49.12
CA GLU A 265 -11.38 58.72 -48.10
C GLU A 265 -11.54 60.24 -48.18
N ALA A 266 -10.87 60.92 -49.12
CA ALA A 266 -10.95 62.37 -49.21
C ALA A 266 -12.31 62.84 -49.77
N ILE A 267 -12.83 63.93 -49.21
CA ILE A 267 -14.13 64.52 -49.57
C ILE A 267 -13.93 65.50 -50.71
N VAL A 268 -14.62 65.29 -51.83
CA VAL A 268 -14.56 66.15 -53.00
C VAL A 268 -15.55 67.31 -52.83
N VAL A 269 -15.09 68.54 -53.05
CA VAL A 269 -15.90 69.77 -52.95
C VAL A 269 -15.69 70.66 -54.17
N ASP A 270 -16.63 71.53 -54.46
CA ASP A 270 -16.61 72.41 -55.63
C ASP A 270 -15.51 73.49 -55.56
N THR A 271 -15.38 74.15 -54.41
CA THR A 271 -14.49 75.29 -54.22
C THR A 271 -13.63 75.22 -52.96
N GLU A 272 -12.48 75.89 -52.97
CA GLU A 272 -11.62 76.04 -51.80
C GLU A 272 -12.37 76.71 -50.63
N LYS A 273 -13.30 77.62 -50.94
CA LYS A 273 -14.13 78.30 -49.94
C LYS A 273 -15.05 77.31 -49.22
N THR A 274 -15.72 76.41 -49.95
CA THR A 274 -16.55 75.34 -49.38
C THR A 274 -15.71 74.40 -48.51
N ALA A 275 -14.49 74.05 -48.95
CA ALA A 275 -13.56 73.25 -48.15
C ALA A 275 -13.23 73.91 -46.81
N ARG A 276 -12.88 75.21 -46.82
CA ARG A 276 -12.54 75.96 -45.60
C ARG A 276 -13.73 76.04 -44.63
N ASN A 277 -14.94 76.23 -45.15
CA ASN A 277 -16.17 76.24 -44.34
C ASN A 277 -16.41 74.86 -43.67
N CYS A 278 -16.23 73.77 -44.41
CA CYS A 278 -16.36 72.41 -43.85
C CYS A 278 -15.28 72.13 -42.79
N ILE A 279 -14.04 72.58 -43.00
CA ILE A 279 -12.95 72.46 -42.01
C ILE A 279 -13.28 73.27 -40.75
N GLN A 280 -13.83 74.47 -40.90
CA GLN A 280 -14.24 75.30 -39.76
C GLN A 280 -15.35 74.60 -38.96
N PHE A 281 -16.32 74.00 -39.64
CA PHE A 281 -17.37 73.19 -39.00
C PHE A 281 -16.79 72.00 -38.21
N LEU A 282 -15.79 71.29 -38.77
CA LEU A 282 -15.12 70.20 -38.02
C LEU A 282 -14.48 70.71 -36.73
N LYS A 283 -13.82 71.87 -36.79
CA LYS A 283 -13.16 72.46 -35.62
C LYS A 283 -14.16 72.90 -34.55
N GLU A 284 -15.26 73.54 -34.95
CA GLU A 284 -16.31 74.03 -34.04
C GLU A 284 -17.02 72.88 -33.32
N HIS A 285 -17.25 71.76 -34.02
CA HIS A 285 -17.88 70.57 -33.45
C HIS A 285 -16.87 69.56 -32.87
N MET A 286 -15.57 69.89 -32.82
CA MET A 286 -14.47 69.03 -32.37
C MET A 286 -14.49 67.63 -32.99
N LEU A 287 -14.80 67.56 -34.29
CA LEU A 287 -14.82 66.33 -35.09
C LEU A 287 -13.43 66.00 -35.64
N ASP A 288 -13.25 64.74 -36.04
CA ASP A 288 -11.98 64.25 -36.58
C ASP A 288 -11.55 65.02 -37.85
N PRO A 289 -10.25 65.32 -38.03
CA PRO A 289 -9.75 65.97 -39.23
C PRO A 289 -9.98 65.12 -40.50
N GLU A 290 -10.59 65.72 -41.52
CA GLU A 290 -10.83 65.11 -42.83
C GLU A 290 -10.03 65.81 -43.94
N THR A 291 -9.74 65.08 -45.02
CA THR A 291 -9.05 65.65 -46.19
C THR A 291 -10.08 66.09 -47.22
N PHE A 292 -9.98 67.34 -47.69
CA PHE A 292 -10.87 67.90 -48.71
C PHE A 292 -10.13 68.12 -50.03
N LEU A 293 -10.83 67.89 -51.14
CA LEU A 293 -10.33 68.02 -52.51
C LEU A 293 -11.18 69.04 -53.27
N PRO A 294 -10.82 70.34 -53.22
CA PRO A 294 -11.52 71.41 -53.95
C PRO A 294 -11.20 71.37 -55.44
N ILE A 295 -12.21 71.19 -56.29
CA ILE A 295 -12.05 71.02 -57.73
C ILE A 295 -11.49 72.30 -58.40
N ASP A 296 -11.88 73.48 -57.93
CA ASP A 296 -11.41 74.77 -58.46
C ASP A 296 -9.92 75.06 -58.22
N TYR A 297 -9.32 74.40 -57.22
CA TYR A 297 -7.97 74.69 -56.74
C TYR A 297 -6.98 73.54 -57.00
N ILE A 298 -7.47 72.34 -57.33
CA ILE A 298 -6.60 71.21 -57.66
C ILE A 298 -5.83 71.49 -58.96
N GLN A 299 -4.50 71.58 -58.85
CA GLN A 299 -3.61 71.69 -60.00
C GLN A 299 -3.36 70.30 -60.61
N THR A 300 -4.03 70.00 -61.72
CA THR A 300 -3.78 68.78 -62.49
C THR A 300 -2.72 69.00 -63.56
N LYS A 301 -1.78 68.07 -63.70
CA LYS A 301 -1.00 67.97 -64.95
C LYS A 301 -1.87 67.30 -66.00
N SER A 302 -1.94 67.85 -67.21
CA SER A 302 -2.68 67.21 -68.31
C SER A 302 -2.19 65.79 -68.51
N LEU A 303 -3.13 64.84 -68.55
CA LEU A 303 -2.84 63.46 -68.90
C LEU A 303 -2.31 63.44 -70.34
N LYS A 304 -1.14 62.82 -70.55
CA LYS A 304 -0.69 62.52 -71.92
C LYS A 304 -1.62 61.44 -72.46
N GLU A 305 -2.59 61.81 -73.29
CA GLU A 305 -3.51 60.88 -73.99
C GLU A 305 -2.77 60.11 -75.12
N ARG A 306 -1.64 59.50 -74.79
CA ARG A 306 -0.98 58.50 -75.62
C ARG A 306 -0.82 57.25 -74.77
N LEU A 307 -1.79 56.36 -74.96
CA LEU A 307 -1.64 54.93 -74.68
C LEU A 307 -0.58 54.35 -75.62
#